data_AF-A0A239KRX5-F1
#
_entry.id   AF-A0A239KRX5-F1
#
_cell.length_a   1.000
_cell.length_b   1.000
_cell.length_c   1.000
_cell.angle_alpha   90.00
_cell.angle_beta   90.00
_cell.angle_gamma   90.00
#
_symmetry.space_group_name_H-M   'P 1'
#
loop_
_entity.id
_entity.type
_entity.pdbx_description
1 polymer ?
#
loop_
_entity_poly.entity_id
_entity_poly.type
_entity_poly.pdbx_seq_one_letter_code
_entity_poly.pdbx_strand_id
1 'polypeptide(L)'
;MPVCPLRIVDDFPVEVTAGYLSFVGSDGDGALRILVSSWKWEKLQADAAHFCDSDDRRDHALGMIEATAAGLVPAFSTDGRRYIMLD
;
A
#
# COMPACT_ATOMS: atom_id res chain seq x y z
N MET A 1 -17.65 -16.64 -0.77
CA MET A 1 -17.76 -15.43 -1.60
C MET A 1 -16.37 -15.19 -2.20
N PRO A 2 -16.22 -14.82 -3.49
CA PRO A 2 -14.90 -14.45 -4.01
C PRO A 2 -14.36 -13.29 -3.16
N VAL A 3 -13.13 -13.45 -2.67
CA VAL A 3 -12.45 -12.40 -1.91
C VAL A 3 -12.21 -11.26 -2.88
N CYS A 4 -12.81 -10.09 -2.67
CA CYS A 4 -12.43 -8.91 -3.44
C CYS A 4 -10.95 -8.65 -3.16
N PRO A 5 -10.08 -8.67 -4.19
CA PRO A 5 -8.66 -8.46 -3.97
C PRO A 5 -8.45 -7.06 -3.41
N LEU A 6 -7.50 -6.94 -2.49
CA LEU A 6 -7.08 -5.65 -1.95
C LEU A 6 -6.69 -4.71 -3.09
N ARG A 7 -7.27 -3.50 -3.10
CA ARG A 7 -6.99 -2.48 -4.09
C ARG A 7 -6.70 -1.15 -3.42
N ILE A 8 -5.65 -0.46 -3.84
CA ILE A 8 -5.39 0.93 -3.48
C ILE A 8 -6.35 1.80 -4.27
N VAL A 9 -7.11 2.62 -3.55
CA VAL A 9 -8.13 3.52 -4.11
C VAL A 9 -7.70 4.98 -4.10
N ASP A 10 -6.64 5.30 -3.34
CA ASP A 10 -5.99 6.61 -3.31
C ASP A 10 -4.48 6.39 -3.46
N ASP A 11 -3.95 6.81 -4.61
CA ASP A 11 -2.58 6.63 -5.05
C ASP A 11 -1.65 7.80 -4.62
N PHE A 12 -2.20 8.80 -3.92
CA PHE A 12 -1.42 9.89 -3.33
C PHE A 12 -1.07 9.57 -1.88
N PRO A 13 0.13 9.02 -1.59
CA PRO A 13 0.51 8.70 -0.23
C PRO A 13 0.58 9.95 0.64
N VAL A 14 0.00 9.86 1.83
CA VAL A 14 0.14 10.89 2.87
C VAL A 14 1.17 10.41 3.89
N GLU A 15 2.20 11.21 4.16
CA GLU A 15 3.11 10.94 5.28
C GLU A 15 2.34 11.08 6.60
N VAL A 16 2.28 10.01 7.38
CA VAL A 16 1.50 9.96 8.63
C VAL A 16 2.36 9.94 9.88
N THR A 17 3.60 9.47 9.76
CA THR A 17 4.57 9.32 10.85
C THR A 17 5.96 9.22 10.24
N ALA A 18 6.99 9.65 10.98
CA ALA A 18 8.37 9.67 10.52
C ALA A 18 8.76 8.32 9.87
N GLY A 19 8.98 8.35 8.54
CA GLY A 19 9.41 7.19 7.77
C GLY A 19 8.30 6.26 7.26
N TYR A 20 7.01 6.62 7.37
CA TYR A 20 5.90 5.83 6.83
C TYR A 20 4.92 6.66 6.00
N LEU A 21 4.58 6.12 4.83
CA LEU A 21 3.59 6.61 3.89
C LEU A 21 2.28 5.83 4.06
N SER A 22 1.14 6.51 4.07
CA SER A 22 -0.19 5.87 4.10
C SER A 22 -0.86 5.93 2.76
N PHE A 23 -1.30 4.76 2.29
CA PHE A 23 -2.22 4.59 1.18
C PHE A 23 -3.60 4.18 1.72
N VAL A 24 -4.66 4.55 0.99
CA VAL A 24 -6.00 4.08 1.27
C VAL A 24 -6.28 2.87 0.39
N GLY A 25 -6.54 1.73 1.03
CA GLY A 25 -6.96 0.50 0.38
C GLY A 25 -8.41 0.16 0.69
N SER A 26 -9.00 -0.69 -0.13
CA SER A 26 -10.25 -1.37 0.17
C SER A 26 -10.09 -2.86 -0.11
N ASP A 27 -10.63 -3.68 0.78
CA ASP A 27 -10.87 -5.09 0.53
C ASP A 27 -12.37 -5.38 0.61
N GLY A 28 -12.76 -6.66 0.48
CA GLY A 28 -14.16 -7.09 0.58
C GLY A 28 -14.83 -6.78 1.93
N ASP A 29 -14.05 -6.49 2.97
CA ASP A 29 -14.52 -6.17 4.32
C ASP A 29 -14.57 -4.65 4.58
N GLY A 30 -14.09 -3.83 3.63
CA GLY A 30 -14.18 -2.37 3.65
C GLY A 30 -12.85 -1.65 3.52
N ALA A 31 -12.85 -0.36 3.86
CA ALA A 31 -11.66 0.48 3.77
C ALA A 31 -10.62 0.14 4.85
N LEU A 32 -9.34 0.22 4.49
CA LEU A 32 -8.20 0.11 5.39
C LEU A 32 -7.05 1.04 4.97
N ARG A 33 -6.12 1.29 5.88
CA ARG A 33 -4.88 2.01 5.58
C ARG A 33 -3.73 1.04 5.34
N ILE A 34 -2.92 1.29 4.33
CA ILE A 34 -1.69 0.52 4.09
C ILE A 34 -0.53 1.47 4.38
N LEU A 35 0.18 1.20 5.48
CA LEU A 35 1.34 1.95 5.92
C LEU A 35 2.58 1.30 5.34
N VAL A 36 3.30 2.01 4.48
CA VAL A 36 4.51 1.54 3.79
C VAL A 36 5.69 2.36 4.27
N SER A 37 6.79 1.71 4.68
CA SER A 37 7.99 2.45 5.05
C SER A 37 8.53 3.24 3.85
N SER A 38 9.02 4.47 4.08
CA SER A 38 9.54 5.33 3.00
C SER A 38 10.69 4.66 2.25
N TRP A 39 11.53 3.91 2.96
CA TRP A 39 12.58 3.10 2.37
C TRP A 39 12.04 2.02 1.43
N LYS A 40 11.00 1.29 1.83
CA LYS A 40 10.37 0.27 0.98
C LYS A 40 9.73 0.89 -0.26
N TRP A 41 9.10 2.04 -0.12
CA TRP A 41 8.53 2.80 -1.23
C TRP A 41 9.61 3.22 -2.25
N GLU A 42 10.73 3.75 -1.77
CA GLU A 42 11.87 4.10 -2.62
C GLU A 42 12.46 2.87 -3.31
N LYS A 43 12.61 1.76 -2.56
CA LYS A 43 13.12 0.50 -3.10
C LYS A 43 12.22 -0.06 -4.20
N LEU A 44 10.90 -0.07 -4.02
CA LEU A 44 9.96 -0.57 -5.03
C LEU A 44 10.03 0.26 -6.33
N GLN A 45 10.17 1.59 -6.23
CA GLN A 45 10.36 2.45 -7.40
C GLN A 45 11.73 2.29 -8.06
N ALA A 46 12.78 1.98 -7.28
CA ALA A 46 14.12 1.69 -7.80
C ALA A 46 14.18 0.32 -8.49
N ASP A 47 13.50 -0.70 -7.94
CA ASP A 47 13.36 -2.03 -8.57
C ASP A 47 12.56 -1.93 -9.89
N ALA A 48 11.71 -0.93 -10.00
CA ALA A 48 10.99 -0.55 -11.22
C ALA A 48 11.86 0.25 -12.23
N ALA A 49 13.20 0.32 -12.08
CA ALA A 49 14.07 1.12 -12.95
C ALA A 49 14.02 0.78 -14.46
N HIS A 50 13.47 -0.38 -14.82
CA HIS A 50 13.26 -0.76 -16.22
C HIS A 50 12.11 -0.01 -16.91
N PHE A 51 11.24 0.65 -16.14
CA PHE A 51 10.19 1.50 -16.69
C PHE A 51 10.75 2.90 -16.95
N CYS A 52 10.61 3.37 -18.19
CA CYS A 52 11.09 4.68 -18.61
C CYS A 52 10.20 5.83 -18.09
N ASP A 53 8.95 5.54 -17.75
CA ASP A 53 7.99 6.50 -17.20
C ASP A 53 7.97 6.46 -15.67
N SER A 54 7.89 7.62 -15.02
CA SER A 54 7.64 7.73 -13.58
C SER A 54 6.28 7.17 -13.19
N ASP A 55 5.27 7.31 -14.04
CA ASP A 55 3.92 6.81 -13.76
C ASP A 55 3.91 5.26 -13.75
N ASP A 56 4.58 4.63 -14.72
CA ASP A 56 4.72 3.16 -14.77
C ASP A 56 5.45 2.60 -13.54
N ARG A 57 6.47 3.31 -13.03
CA ARG A 57 7.19 2.91 -11.81
C ARG A 57 6.30 2.97 -10.58
N ARG A 58 5.47 4.02 -10.49
CA ARG A 58 4.49 4.17 -9.42
C ARG A 58 3.45 3.04 -9.48
N ASP A 59 2.89 2.79 -10.65
CA ASP A 59 1.87 1.75 -10.83
C ASP A 59 2.41 0.35 -10.51
N HIS A 60 3.66 0.08 -10.89
CA HIS A 60 4.36 -1.14 -10.48
C HIS A 60 4.49 -1.23 -8.95
N ALA A 61 4.98 -0.17 -8.29
CA ALA A 61 5.14 -0.15 -6.85
C ALA A 61 3.79 -0.35 -6.12
N LEU A 62 2.72 0.29 -6.60
CA LEU A 62 1.37 0.11 -6.08
C LEU A 62 0.87 -1.32 -6.24
N GLY A 63 1.07 -1.94 -7.41
CA GLY A 63 0.71 -3.35 -7.64
C GLY A 63 1.46 -4.31 -6.71
N MET A 64 2.73 -4.04 -6.42
CA MET A 64 3.53 -4.84 -5.47
C MET A 64 3.05 -4.65 -4.02
N ILE A 65 2.65 -3.43 -3.64
CA ILE A 65 2.05 -3.16 -2.33
C ILE A 65 0.73 -3.93 -2.19
N GLU A 66 -0.15 -3.87 -3.18
CA GLU A 66 -1.42 -4.60 -3.20
C GLU A 66 -1.22 -6.10 -3.06
N ALA A 67 -0.33 -6.69 -3.87
CA ALA A 67 -0.03 -8.12 -3.83
C ALA A 67 0.56 -8.55 -2.48
N THR A 68 1.44 -7.75 -1.91
CA THR A 68 2.05 -8.04 -0.60
C THR A 68 1.02 -7.95 0.52
N ALA A 69 0.21 -6.89 0.54
CA ALA A 69 -0.77 -6.67 1.59
C ALA A 69 -1.99 -7.59 1.48
N ALA A 70 -2.34 -8.10 0.29
CA ALA A 70 -3.41 -9.09 0.12
C ALA A 70 -3.14 -10.42 0.86
N GLY A 71 -1.88 -10.74 1.14
CA GLY A 71 -1.49 -11.92 1.92
C GLY A 71 -1.47 -11.71 3.43
N LEU A 72 -1.78 -10.50 3.92
CA LEU A 72 -1.64 -10.11 5.32
C LEU A 72 -3.00 -9.88 5.98
N VAL A 73 -3.08 -10.17 7.27
CA VAL A 73 -4.27 -9.88 8.10
C VAL A 73 -4.18 -8.43 8.60
N PRO A 74 -5.19 -7.58 8.35
CA PRO A 74 -5.22 -6.22 8.87
C PRO A 74 -5.24 -6.18 10.41
N ALA A 75 -4.44 -5.28 10.98
CA ALA A 75 -4.51 -4.90 12.39
C ALA A 75 -5.57 -3.80 12.60
N PHE A 76 -5.92 -3.55 13.85
CA PHE A 76 -6.85 -2.49 14.25
C PHE A 76 -6.15 -1.46 15.13
N SER A 77 -6.29 -0.19 14.80
CA SER A 77 -5.80 0.93 15.61
C SER A 77 -6.70 1.18 16.82
N THR A 78 -6.26 2.04 17.73
CA THR A 78 -7.00 2.38 18.96
C THR A 78 -8.33 3.07 18.70
N ASP A 79 -8.48 3.74 17.55
CA ASP A 79 -9.73 4.33 17.05
C ASP A 79 -10.58 3.36 16.21
N GLY A 80 -10.22 2.07 16.18
CA GLY A 80 -10.97 1.02 15.51
C GLY A 80 -10.78 0.97 13.99
N ARG A 81 -9.82 1.70 13.43
CA ARG A 81 -9.53 1.68 11.98
C ARG A 81 -8.62 0.51 11.62
N ARG A 82 -8.88 -0.08 10.45
CA ARG A 82 -8.10 -1.20 9.92
C ARG A 82 -6.83 -0.69 9.26
N TYR A 83 -5.70 -1.36 9.49
CA TYR A 83 -4.45 -1.04 8.82
C TYR A 83 -3.56 -2.26 8.58
N ILE A 84 -2.71 -2.18 7.57
CA ILE A 84 -1.62 -3.13 7.29
C ILE A 84 -0.31 -2.34 7.31
N MET A 85 0.73 -2.87 7.96
CA MET A 85 2.07 -2.31 7.91
C MET A 85 2.97 -3.15 7.01
N LEU A 86 3.64 -2.48 6.08
CA LEU A 86 4.63 -3.03 5.17
C LEU A 86 5.98 -2.33 5.43
N ASP A 87 6.90 -3.05 6.06
CA ASP A 87 8.30 -2.64 6.22
C ASP A 87 9.21 -3.31 5.19
#